data_AF-A0A822EGE8-F1
#
_entry.id   AF-A0A822EGE8-F1
#
_cell.length_a   1.000
_cell.length_b   1.000
_cell.length_c   1.000
_cell.angle_alpha   90.00
_cell.angle_beta   90.00
_cell.angle_gamma   90.00
#
_symmetry.space_group_name_H-M   'P 1'
#
loop_
_entity.id
_entity.type
_entity.pdbx_description
1 polymer ?
#
loop_
_entity_poly.entity_id
_entity_poly.type
_entity_poly.pdbx_seq_one_letter_code
_entity_poly.pdbx_strand_id
1 'polypeptide(L)' 'IALNLNNIGNILLGQEKYNEAFDNYQKVLAICEEFYSSDYESMIVCLGNNADVLEDQEKYNEALTISSTSINN' A
#
# COMPACT_ATOMS: atom_id res chain seq x y z
N ILE A 1 -11.35 1.30 -9.85
CA ILE A 1 -10.46 2.46 -9.56
C ILE A 1 -9.30 2.01 -8.68
N ALA A 2 -9.55 1.39 -7.52
CA ALA A 2 -8.54 0.80 -6.64
C ALA A 2 -7.52 -0.10 -7.38
N LEU A 3 -7.98 -1.09 -8.15
CA LEU A 3 -7.09 -1.98 -8.93
C LEU A 3 -6.16 -1.24 -9.90
N ASN A 4 -6.64 -0.18 -10.57
CA ASN A 4 -5.80 0.60 -11.48
C ASN A 4 -4.75 1.41 -10.72
N LEU A 5 -5.10 1.97 -9.56
CA LEU A 5 -4.15 2.69 -8.71
C LEU A 5 -3.08 1.76 -8.13
N ASN A 6 -3.46 0.53 -7.73
CA ASN A 6 -2.51 -0.49 -7.28
C ASN A 6 -1.52 -0.85 -8.40
N ASN A 7 -2.01 -1.12 -9.61
CA ASN A 7 -1.15 -1.42 -10.77
C ASN A 7 -0.20 -0.27 -11.12
N ILE A 8 -0.66 1.00 -11.02
CA ILE A 8 0.19 2.17 -11.20
C ILE A 8 1.25 2.23 -10.10
N GLY A 9 0.89 1.97 -8.84
CA GLY A 9 1.82 1.87 -7.72
C GLY A 9 2.92 0.84 -7.97
N ASN A 10 2.57 -0.37 -8.44
CA ASN A 10 3.55 -1.42 -8.74
C ASN A 10 4.52 -1.02 -9.85
N ILE A 11 4.03 -0.35 -10.89
CA ILE A 11 4.86 0.17 -11.98
C ILE A 11 5.83 1.24 -11.46
N LEU A 12 5.36 2.14 -10.60
CA LEU A 12 6.17 3.20 -10.01
C LEU A 12 7.22 2.64 -9.04
N LEU A 13 6.87 1.61 -8.27
CA LEU A 13 7.80 0.89 -7.40
C LEU A 13 8.94 0.26 -8.23
N GLY A 14 8.62 -0.43 -9.32
CA GLY A 14 9.62 -0.98 -10.24
C GLY A 14 10.46 0.07 -10.97
N GLN A 15 10.06 1.35 -10.94
CA GLN A 15 10.81 2.50 -11.43
C GLN A 15 11.56 3.26 -10.32
N GLU A 16 11.59 2.72 -9.09
CA GLU A 16 12.19 3.34 -7.90
C GLU A 16 11.56 4.70 -7.53
N LYS A 17 10.35 4.98 -8.01
CA LYS A 17 9.56 6.19 -7.71
C LYS A 17 8.74 5.98 -6.44
N TYR A 18 9.44 5.71 -5.35
CA TYR A 18 8.86 5.25 -4.09
C TYR A 18 7.78 6.20 -3.52
N ASN A 19 7.99 7.52 -3.55
CA ASN A 19 6.99 8.47 -3.05
C ASN A 19 5.69 8.45 -3.87
N GLU A 20 5.81 8.37 -5.21
CA GLU A 20 4.64 8.31 -6.09
C GLU A 20 3.90 6.96 -5.94
N ALA A 21 4.65 5.87 -5.72
CA ALA A 21 4.08 4.55 -5.44
C ALA A 21 3.29 4.54 -4.13
N PHE A 22 3.89 5.07 -3.05
CA PHE A 22 3.26 5.19 -1.75
C PHE A 22 1.94 5.99 -1.79
N ASP A 23 1.94 7.14 -2.47
CA ASP A 23 0.74 7.97 -2.64
C ASP A 23 -0.40 7.21 -3.36
N ASN A 24 -0.07 6.33 -4.30
CA ASN A 24 -1.06 5.51 -5.00
C ASN A 24 -1.63 4.42 -4.09
N TYR A 25 -0.79 3.73 -3.33
CA TYR A 25 -1.24 2.70 -2.40
C TYR A 25 -2.05 3.27 -1.23
N GLN A 26 -1.72 4.47 -0.73
CA GLN A 26 -2.55 5.20 0.25
C GLN A 26 -3.95 5.51 -0.29
N LYS A 27 -4.06 5.91 -1.57
CA LYS A 27 -5.36 6.15 -2.21
C LYS A 27 -6.18 4.87 -2.37
N VAL A 28 -5.53 3.74 -2.65
CA VAL A 28 -6.21 2.44 -2.68
C VAL A 28 -6.73 2.07 -1.31
N LEU A 29 -5.92 2.23 -0.26
CA LEU A 29 -6.32 1.97 1.12
C LEU A 29 -7.55 2.79 1.51
N ALA A 30 -7.54 4.11 1.24
CA ALA A 30 -8.69 4.97 1.53
C ALA A 30 -9.97 4.54 0.78
N ILE A 31 -9.85 4.11 -0.48
CA ILE A 31 -11.01 3.59 -1.25
C ILE A 31 -11.52 2.28 -0.66
N CYS A 32 -10.62 1.38 -0.25
CA CYS A 32 -10.98 0.12 0.40
C CYS A 32 -11.68 0.36 1.75
N GLU A 33 -11.16 1.28 2.57
CA GLU A 33 -11.75 1.66 3.86
C GLU A 33 -13.13 2.32 3.70
N GLU A 34 -13.32 3.17 2.68
CA GLU A 34 -14.57 3.92 2.47
C GLU A 34 -15.68 3.08 1.82
N PHE A 35 -15.34 2.26 0.82
CA PHE A 35 -16.33 1.59 -0.03
C PHE A 35 -16.38 0.07 0.13
N TYR A 36 -15.35 -0.52 0.71
CA TYR A 36 -15.18 -1.97 0.76
C TYR A 36 -14.81 -2.43 2.16
N SER A 37 -15.66 -2.12 3.13
CA SER A 37 -15.54 -2.59 4.52
C SER A 37 -15.49 -4.12 4.67
N SER A 38 -15.68 -4.88 3.59
CA SER A 38 -15.51 -6.35 3.52
C SER A 38 -14.42 -6.83 2.55
N ASP A 39 -13.75 -5.96 1.78
CA ASP A 39 -12.66 -6.35 0.85
C ASP A 39 -11.30 -6.24 1.56
N TYR A 40 -11.20 -7.02 2.64
CA TYR A 40 -10.00 -7.15 3.46
C TYR A 40 -8.81 -7.65 2.63
N GLU A 41 -9.06 -8.45 1.60
CA GLU A 41 -8.02 -9.02 0.74
C GLU A 41 -7.31 -7.93 -0.08
N SER A 42 -8.06 -7.01 -0.70
CA SER A 42 -7.47 -5.86 -1.39
C SER A 42 -6.75 -4.90 -0.43
N MET A 43 -7.26 -4.78 0.81
CA MET A 43 -6.66 -3.93 1.84
C MET A 43 -5.29 -4.47 2.31
N ILE A 44 -5.20 -5.78 2.59
CA ILE A 44 -3.98 -6.47 3.01
C ILE A 44 -2.91 -6.40 1.92
N VAL A 45 -3.28 -6.64 0.66
CA VAL A 45 -2.33 -6.52 -0.47
C VAL A 45 -1.76 -5.11 -0.55
N CYS A 46 -2.59 -4.08 -0.34
CA CYS A 46 -2.13 -2.71 -0.44
C CYS A 46 -1.27 -2.27 0.75
N LEU A 47 -1.54 -2.78 1.95
CA LEU A 47 -0.69 -2.56 3.13
C LEU A 47 0.67 -3.25 2.96
N GLY A 48 0.70 -4.46 2.41
CA GLY A 48 1.95 -5.15 2.05
C GLY A 48 2.81 -4.33 1.09
N ASN A 49 2.23 -3.88 -0.03
CA ASN A 49 2.94 -3.08 -1.01
C ASN A 49 3.45 -1.72 -0.45
N ASN A 50 2.72 -1.13 0.51
CA ASN A 50 3.18 0.07 1.21
C ASN A 50 4.38 -0.21 2.14
N ALA A 51 4.39 -1.35 2.83
CA ALA A 51 5.50 -1.75 3.67
C ALA A 51 6.77 -1.97 2.84
N ASP A 52 6.65 -2.62 1.68
CA ASP A 52 7.77 -2.86 0.77
C ASP A 52 8.38 -1.54 0.27
N VAL A 53 7.55 -0.56 -0.11
CA VAL A 53 8.02 0.78 -0.49
C VAL A 53 8.80 1.46 0.63
N LEU A 54 8.33 1.34 1.87
CA LEU A 54 8.99 1.94 3.03
C LEU A 54 10.30 1.23 3.37
N GLU A 55 10.39 -0.09 3.16
CA GLU A 55 11.64 -0.84 3.27
C GLU A 55 12.67 -0.36 2.24
N ASP A 56 12.27 -0.21 0.98
CA ASP A 56 13.14 0.28 -0.10
C ASP A 56 13.59 1.74 0.11
N GLN A 57 12.83 2.52 0.88
CA GLN A 57 13.20 3.88 1.32
C GLN A 57 14.07 3.90 2.59
N GLU A 58 14.50 2.75 3.11
CA GLU A 58 15.19 2.60 4.39
C GLU A 58 14.38 3.10 5.61
N LYS A 59 13.06 3.24 5.48
CA LYS A 59 12.13 3.66 6.54
C LYS A 59 11.53 2.46 7.27
N TYR A 60 12.41 1.61 7.80
CA TYR A 60 12.04 0.32 8.39
C TYR A 60 11.02 0.41 9.54
N ASN A 61 11.08 1.47 10.36
CA ASN A 61 10.13 1.66 11.47
C ASN A 61 8.70 1.94 10.98
N GLU A 62 8.56 2.68 9.88
CA GLU A 62 7.26 2.97 9.26
C GLU A 62 6.73 1.72 8.54
N ALA A 63 7.60 0.98 7.85
CA ALA A 63 7.28 -0.29 7.20
C ALA A 63 6.73 -1.31 8.20
N LEU A 64 7.42 -1.48 9.34
CA LEU A 64 6.99 -2.35 10.43
C LEU A 64 5.62 -1.96 10.98
N THR A 65 5.35 -0.67 11.13
CA THR A 65 4.07 -0.17 11.65
C THR A 65 2.92 -0.53 10.70
N ILE A 66 3.08 -0.26 9.40
CA ILE A 66 2.06 -0.58 8.39
C ILE A 66 1.84 -2.10 8.26
N SER A 67 2.92 -2.89 8.25
CA SER A 67 2.85 -4.35 8.14
C SER A 67 2.15 -4.97 9.37
N SER A 68 2.39 -4.42 10.56
CA SER A 68 1.71 -4.84 11.80
C SER A 68 0.21 -4.53 11.79
N THR A 69 -0.20 -3.42 11.15
CA THR A 69 -1.62 -3.07 10.98
C THR A 69 -2.33 -4.03 10.02
N SER A 70 -1.61 -4.57 9.02
CA SER A 70 -2.15 -5.55 8.08
C SER A 70 -2.45 -6.92 8.70
N ILE A 71 -1.76 -7.28 9.80
CA ILE A 71 -1.90 -8.59 10.46
C ILE A 71 -3.01 -8.55 11.53
N ASN A 72 -3.35 -7.36 12.05
CA ASN A 72 -4.23 -7.18 13.20
C ASN A 72 -5.68 -6.77 12.86
N ASN A 73 -5.99 -6.50 11.58
CA ASN A 73 -7.35 -6.19 11.08
C ASN A 73 -7.86 -7.31 10.18
#